data_AF-Q84N25-F1
#
_entry.id   AF-Q84N25-F1
#
_cell.length_a   1.000
_cell.length_b   1.000
_cell.length_c   1.000
_cell.angle_alpha   90.00
_cell.angle_beta   90.00
_cell.angle_gamma   90.00
#
_symmetry.space_group_name_H-M   'P 1'
#
loop_
_entity.id
_entity.type
_entity.pdbx_description
1 polymer ?
#
loop_
_entity_poly.entity_id
_entity_poly.type
_entity_poly.pdbx_seq_one_letter_code
_entity_poly.pdbx_strand_id
1 'polypeptide(L)'
;WESHIWDNGKQVYLGGFDTAHSAARAYDRAAIKFRGTEADINFSVGDYDEDIKQMSNYTKEEFVQILRRQSTGFARGSSKYRGVTLHKCGHWE
;
A
#
# COMPACT_ATOMS: atom_id res chain seq x y z
N TRP A 1 11.00 -1.39 1.05
CA TRP A 1 10.12 -2.23 1.88
C TRP A 1 8.82 -2.44 1.15
N GLU A 2 8.36 -3.67 1.00
CA GLU A 2 7.12 -3.97 0.30
C GLU A 2 6.01 -4.27 1.30
N SER A 3 4.78 -3.86 0.96
CA SER A 3 3.60 -4.13 1.77
C SER A 3 2.61 -4.96 0.97
N HIS A 4 2.11 -6.03 1.57
CA HIS A 4 1.16 -6.97 0.96
C HIS A 4 0.09 -7.35 1.98
N ILE A 5 -1.13 -7.60 1.52
CA ILE A 5 -2.21 -8.18 2.33
C ILE A 5 -2.77 -9.43 1.65
N TRP A 6 -3.13 -10.43 2.44
CA TRP A 6 -3.89 -11.59 1.97
C TRP A 6 -5.38 -11.34 2.17
N ASP A 7 -6.14 -11.46 1.09
CA ASP A 7 -7.60 -11.36 1.08
C ASP A 7 -8.14 -12.53 0.24
N ASN A 8 -9.01 -13.36 0.82
CA ASN A 8 -9.65 -14.50 0.15
C ASN A 8 -8.68 -15.43 -0.60
N GLY A 9 -7.54 -15.76 0.03
CA GLY A 9 -6.53 -16.66 -0.55
C GLY A 9 -5.67 -16.01 -1.65
N LYS A 10 -5.84 -14.71 -1.92
CA LYS A 10 -5.06 -13.96 -2.90
C LYS A 10 -4.17 -12.94 -2.19
N GLN A 11 -2.89 -12.93 -2.57
CA GLN A 11 -1.96 -11.88 -2.15
C GLN A 11 -2.18 -10.61 -2.98
N VAL A 12 -2.38 -9.49 -2.30
CA VAL A 12 -2.58 -8.17 -2.89
C VAL A 12 -1.38 -7.30 -2.55
N TYR A 13 -0.65 -6.86 -3.58
CA TYR A 13 0.42 -5.89 -3.43
C TYR A 13 -0.14 -4.50 -3.11
N LEU A 14 0.34 -3.86 -2.05
CA LEU A 14 -0.10 -2.53 -1.62
C LEU A 14 0.86 -1.42 -2.06
N GLY A 15 2.15 -1.74 -2.27
CA GLY A 15 3.15 -0.80 -2.75
C GLY A 15 4.54 -1.05 -2.17
N GLY A 16 5.52 -0.34 -2.74
CA GLY A 16 6.89 -0.27 -2.23
C GLY A 16 7.14 1.06 -1.53
N PHE A 17 7.73 1.03 -0.34
CA PHE A 17 7.95 2.17 0.54
C PHE A 17 9.41 2.27 0.98
N ASP A 18 9.85 3.49 1.27
CA ASP A 18 11.25 3.78 1.64
C ASP A 18 11.62 3.25 3.03
N THR A 19 10.64 3.12 3.93
CA THR A 19 10.88 2.66 5.31
C THR A 19 9.95 1.51 5.70
N ALA A 20 10.41 0.66 6.64
CA ALA A 20 9.57 -0.40 7.20
C ALA A 20 8.32 0.17 7.88
N HIS A 21 8.47 1.28 8.58
CA HIS A 21 7.36 1.98 9.24
C HIS A 21 6.27 2.40 8.25
N SER A 22 6.64 2.99 7.11
CA SER A 22 5.66 3.40 6.08
C SER A 22 4.98 2.20 5.41
N ALA A 23 5.71 1.11 5.16
CA ALA A 23 5.12 -0.13 4.67
C ALA A 23 4.12 -0.75 5.68
N ALA A 24 4.43 -0.71 6.97
CA ALA A 24 3.55 -1.18 8.04
C ALA A 24 2.28 -0.31 8.16
N ARG A 25 2.40 1.02 8.09
CA ARG A 25 1.23 1.93 8.04
C ARG A 25 0.31 1.62 6.85
N ALA A 26 0.88 1.31 5.69
CA ALA A 26 0.10 0.93 4.51
C ALA A 26 -0.63 -0.41 4.70
N TYR A 27 0.02 -1.38 5.37
CA TYR A 27 -0.61 -2.65 5.73
C TYR A 27 -1.81 -2.41 6.65
N ASP A 28 -1.63 -1.68 7.74
CA ASP A 28 -2.67 -1.42 8.73
C ASP A 28 -3.89 -0.75 8.11
N ARG A 29 -3.69 0.28 7.28
CA ARG A 29 -4.76 0.94 6.53
C ARG A 29 -5.53 -0.04 5.65
N ALA A 30 -4.83 -0.91 4.93
CA ALA A 30 -5.46 -1.94 4.11
C ALA A 30 -6.21 -2.97 4.96
N ALA A 31 -5.63 -3.41 6.08
CA ALA A 31 -6.22 -4.38 6.99
C ALA A 31 -7.52 -3.83 7.60
N ILE A 32 -7.51 -2.58 8.07
CA ILE A 32 -8.69 -1.88 8.58
C ILE A 32 -9.76 -1.79 7.49
N LYS A 33 -9.40 -1.40 6.26
CA LYS A 33 -10.34 -1.32 5.14
C LYS A 33 -10.93 -2.69 4.76
N PHE A 34 -10.15 -3.76 4.88
CA PHE A 34 -10.50 -5.07 4.34
C PHE A 34 -11.28 -5.92 5.33
N ARG A 35 -10.94 -5.78 6.62
CA ARG A 35 -11.39 -6.63 7.72
C ARG A 35 -12.16 -5.86 8.81
N GLY A 36 -12.10 -4.53 8.82
CA GLY A 36 -12.73 -3.66 9.82
C GLY A 36 -11.77 -3.20 10.92
N THR A 37 -12.28 -2.43 11.88
CA THR A 37 -11.50 -1.85 13.00
C THR A 37 -10.94 -2.87 13.98
N GLU A 38 -11.42 -4.11 13.92
CA GLU A 38 -10.96 -5.24 14.73
C GLU A 38 -9.82 -6.03 14.04
N ALA A 39 -9.29 -5.51 12.92
CA ALA A 39 -8.18 -6.13 12.23
C ALA A 39 -6.93 -6.19 13.13
N ASP A 40 -6.20 -7.30 13.03
CA ASP A 40 -4.86 -7.41 13.60
C ASP A 40 -3.91 -6.47 12.83
N ILE A 41 -3.42 -5.44 13.53
CA ILE A 41 -2.64 -4.33 12.98
C ILE A 41 -1.42 -4.02 13.85
N ASN A 42 -0.45 -3.30 13.28
CA ASN A 42 0.82 -3.02 13.93
C ASN A 42 0.76 -1.82 14.91
N PHE A 43 -0.12 -0.86 14.65
CA PHE A 43 -0.28 0.36 15.45
C PHE A 43 -1.71 0.49 16.01
N SER A 44 -1.96 1.47 16.89
CA SER A 44 -3.28 1.58 17.53
C SER A 44 -4.32 2.05 16.51
N VAL A 45 -5.55 1.51 16.58
CA VAL A 45 -6.64 1.91 15.66
C VAL A 45 -6.95 3.41 15.73
N GLY A 46 -6.74 4.03 16.89
CA GLY A 46 -6.91 5.47 17.09
C GLY A 46 -5.97 6.34 16.25
N ASP A 47 -4.81 5.82 15.86
CA ASP A 47 -3.86 6.49 14.95
C ASP A 47 -4.40 6.63 13.51
N TYR A 48 -5.56 6.04 13.22
CA TYR A 48 -6.16 5.96 11.89
C TYR A 48 -7.59 6.53 11.83
N ASP A 49 -8.07 7.24 12.85
CA ASP A 49 -9.46 7.74 12.88
C ASP A 49 -9.81 8.61 11.65
N GLU A 50 -8.88 9.50 11.24
CA GLU A 50 -9.04 10.30 10.03
C GLU A 50 -8.99 9.46 8.75
N ASP A 51 -8.04 8.52 8.68
CA ASP A 51 -7.93 7.57 7.56
C ASP A 51 -9.25 6.77 7.43
N ILE A 52 -9.84 6.28 8.53
CA ILE A 52 -11.08 5.49 8.54
C ILE A 52 -12.25 6.28 7.93
N LYS A 53 -12.39 7.55 8.29
CA LYS A 53 -13.42 8.43 7.74
C LYS A 53 -13.26 8.65 6.24
N GLN A 54 -12.02 8.78 5.76
CA GLN A 54 -11.74 8.95 4.33
C GLN A 54 -11.91 7.64 3.55
N MET A 55 -11.42 6.53 4.12
CA MET A 55 -11.42 5.19 3.53
C MET A 55 -12.82 4.65 3.27
N SER A 56 -13.84 5.06 4.04
CA SER A 56 -15.23 4.60 3.87
C SER A 56 -15.80 4.92 2.48
N ASN A 57 -15.30 5.98 1.82
CA ASN A 57 -15.78 6.44 0.51
C ASN A 57 -15.25 5.65 -0.69
N TYR A 58 -14.31 4.73 -0.46
CA TYR A 58 -13.66 3.95 -1.54
C TYR A 58 -14.05 2.47 -1.48
N THR A 59 -14.07 1.79 -2.61
CA THR A 59 -14.05 0.32 -2.62
C THR A 59 -12.68 -0.21 -2.17
N LYS A 60 -12.59 -1.51 -1.83
CA LYS A 60 -11.30 -2.15 -1.49
C LYS A 60 -10.27 -1.97 -2.62
N GLU A 61 -10.71 -2.13 -3.87
CA GLU A 61 -9.85 -2.06 -5.05
C GLU A 61 -9.34 -0.64 -5.32
N GLU A 62 -10.23 0.36 -5.25
CA GLU A 62 -9.85 1.77 -5.37
C GLU A 62 -8.86 2.17 -4.28
N PHE A 63 -9.08 1.68 -3.05
CA PHE A 63 -8.18 1.98 -1.94
C PHE A 63 -6.78 1.39 -2.15
N VAL A 64 -6.68 0.17 -2.69
CA VAL A 64 -5.40 -0.43 -3.08
C VAL A 64 -4.71 0.40 -4.16
N GLN A 65 -5.45 0.93 -5.14
CA GLN A 65 -4.86 1.80 -6.16
C GLN A 65 -4.31 3.10 -5.56
N ILE A 66 -5.00 3.67 -4.57
CA ILE A 66 -4.54 4.86 -3.83
C ILE A 66 -3.22 4.56 -3.11
N LEU A 67 -3.13 3.44 -2.37
CA LEU A 67 -1.91 3.03 -1.67
C LEU A 67 -0.73 2.84 -2.64
N ARG A 68 -0.97 2.19 -3.79
CA ARG A 68 0.07 1.99 -4.82
C ARG A 68 0.55 3.31 -5.40
N ARG A 69 -0.34 4.28 -5.63
CA ARG A 69 0.00 5.61 -6.17
C ARG A 69 0.80 6.46 -5.17
N GLN A 70 0.59 6.26 -3.88
CA GLN A 70 1.33 6.91 -2.80
C GLN A 70 2.68 6.24 -2.52
N SER A 71 2.85 4.99 -2.93
CA SER A 71 4.08 4.22 -2.76
C SER A 71 5.25 4.80 -3.57
N THR A 72 6.48 4.62 -3.09
CA THR A 72 7.72 5.13 -3.68
C THR A 72 8.23 4.24 -4.82
N GLY A 73 7.76 3.00 -4.90
CA GLY A 73 8.18 1.98 -5.88
C GLY A 73 7.64 2.17 -7.30
N PHE A 74 6.63 3.01 -7.52
CA PHE A 74 6.20 3.36 -8.88
C PHE A 74 6.95 4.61 -9.33
N ALA A 75 8.20 4.42 -9.75
CA ALA A 75 8.97 5.48 -10.37
C ALA A 75 8.09 6.17 -11.44
N ARG A 76 7.84 7.46 -11.25
CA ARG A 76 7.06 8.33 -12.15
C ARG A 76 7.79 8.60 -13.47
N GLY A 77 8.32 7.56 -14.09
CA GLY A 77 8.90 7.59 -15.42
C GLY A 77 8.24 6.51 -16.25
N SER A 78 7.14 6.84 -16.92
CA SER A 78 6.66 6.02 -18.02
C SER A 78 7.74 6.05 -19.09
N SER A 79 8.50 4.97 -19.20
CA SER A 79 9.35 4.77 -20.36
C SER A 79 8.50 4.77 -21.63
N LYS A 80 9.06 5.21 -22.75
CA LYS A 80 8.43 5.10 -24.08
C LYS A 80 8.12 3.64 -24.48
N TYR A 81 8.64 2.66 -23.75
CA TYR A 81 8.50 1.24 -24.02
C TYR A 81 7.48 0.59 -23.08
N ARG A 82 6.60 -0.25 -23.64
CA ARG A 82 5.62 -1.03 -22.86
C ARG A 82 6.34 -1.91 -21.84
N GLY A 83 5.87 -1.87 -20.59
CA GLY A 83 6.37 -2.74 -19.52
C GLY A 83 7.70 -2.29 -18.87
N VAL A 84 8.17 -1.07 -19.11
CA VAL A 84 9.44 -0.59 -18.57
C VAL A 84 9.23 0.48 -17.49
N THR A 85 9.79 0.23 -16.31
CA THR A 85 9.80 1.14 -15.15
C THR A 85 11.25 1.52 -14.83
N LEU A 86 11.56 2.81 -14.77
CA LEU A 86 12.91 3.30 -14.46
C LEU A 86 13.14 3.26 -12.93
N HIS A 87 13.86 2.27 -12.42
CA HIS A 87 14.32 2.30 -11.02
C HIS A 87 15.45 3.33 -10.83
N LYS A 88 15.36 4.16 -9.78
CA LYS A 88 16.39 5.14 -9.40
C LYS A 88 17.56 4.57 -8.58
N CYS A 89 17.77 3.26 -8.58
CA CYS A 89 18.89 2.65 -7.86
C CYS A 89 19.68 1.74 -8.82
N GLY A 90 20.85 2.22 -9.26
CA GLY A 90 21.77 1.50 -10.12
C GLY A 90 22.73 0.61 -9.32
N HIS A 91 22.26 -0.55 -8.87
CA HIS A 91 23.13 -1.65 -8.47
C HIS A 91 22.40 -2.98 -8.65
N TRP A 92 22.97 -3.86 -9.47
CA TRP A 92 22.59 -5.26 -9.58
C TRP A 92 23.75 -6.07 -8.99
N GLU A 93 23.45 -6.97 -8.04
CA GLU A 93 24.32 -8.11 -7.73
C GLU A 93 24.10 -9.23 -8.75
#